data_AF-A0A836GWN9-F1
#
_entry.id   AF-A0A836GWN9-F1
#
_cell.length_a   1.000
_cell.length_b   1.000
_cell.length_c   1.000
_cell.angle_alpha   90.00
_cell.angle_beta   90.00
_cell.angle_gamma   90.00
#
_symmetry.space_group_name_H-M   'P 1'
#
loop_
_entity.id
_entity.type
_entity.pdbx_description
1 polymer ?
#
loop_
_entity_poly.entity_id
_entity_poly.type
_entity_poly.pdbx_seq_one_letter_code
_entity_poly.pdbx_strand_id
1 'polypeptide(L)'
;MSGSIVIRDVETRDLRGVLMLLSHLTSAPALTQEELEQVHVRRVLAGVRTRVAVYSTTQQIVGTASLIVEPKLTHGGKCVGHVEDVVTHPDCRGQGIGRYLLSSLVEVASACNCYKVVLDCRDDMVDYYSKAGFRKCENQMRMNISPQ
;
A
#
# COMPACT_ATOMS: atom_id res chain seq x y z
N MET A 1 -2.05 12.17 23.91
CA MET A 1 -0.84 12.74 23.26
C MET A 1 -0.42 11.78 22.16
N SER A 2 -0.89 12.01 20.93
CA SER A 2 -0.45 11.24 19.75
C SER A 2 0.95 11.71 19.36
N GLY A 3 1.92 10.78 19.32
CA GLY A 3 3.30 11.08 18.91
C GLY A 3 3.40 11.46 17.43
N SER A 4 4.60 11.81 16.96
CA SER A 4 4.85 12.03 15.53
C SER A 4 4.61 10.74 14.72
N ILE A 5 4.11 10.88 13.50
CA ILE A 5 3.94 9.74 12.58
C ILE A 5 5.23 9.54 11.79
N VAL A 6 5.70 8.30 11.72
CA VAL A 6 6.87 7.89 10.95
C VAL A 6 6.42 6.95 9.83
N ILE A 7 6.90 7.19 8.61
CA ILE A 7 6.72 6.28 7.48
C ILE A 7 7.98 5.43 7.34
N ARG A 8 7.83 4.11 7.38
CA ARG A 8 8.93 3.14 7.23
C ARG A 8 8.48 1.87 6.52
N ASP A 9 9.43 0.99 6.20
CA ASP A 9 9.11 -0.33 5.69
C ASP A 9 8.42 -1.16 6.78
N VAL A 10 7.54 -2.05 6.33
CA VAL A 10 6.92 -3.04 7.21
C VAL A 10 7.99 -3.99 7.75
N GLU A 11 7.86 -4.36 9.01
CA GLU A 11 8.68 -5.38 9.66
C GLU A 11 7.79 -6.53 10.17
N THR A 12 8.38 -7.69 10.47
CA THR A 12 7.64 -8.87 10.94
C THR A 12 6.74 -8.59 12.13
N ARG A 13 7.17 -7.72 13.06
CA ARG A 13 6.39 -7.32 14.24
C ARG A 13 5.12 -6.52 13.90
N ASP A 14 5.04 -5.92 12.72
CA ASP A 14 3.93 -5.07 12.32
C ASP A 14 2.80 -5.87 11.65
N LEU A 15 3.06 -7.11 11.19
CA LEU A 15 2.16 -7.86 10.30
C LEU A 15 0.76 -8.04 10.89
N ARG A 16 0.67 -8.30 12.19
CA ARG A 16 -0.61 -8.40 12.91
C ARG A 16 -1.37 -7.07 12.90
N GLY A 17 -0.66 -5.96 13.12
CA GLY A 17 -1.23 -4.60 13.06
C GLY A 17 -1.69 -4.22 11.66
N VAL A 18 -0.90 -4.59 10.64
CA VAL A 18 -1.25 -4.39 9.23
C VAL A 18 -2.50 -5.18 8.86
N LEU A 19 -2.61 -6.46 9.26
CA LEU A 19 -3.79 -7.28 9.00
C LEU A 19 -5.05 -6.67 9.64
N MET A 20 -4.96 -6.22 10.89
CA MET A 20 -6.06 -5.52 11.56
C MET A 20 -6.45 -4.24 10.83
N LEU A 21 -5.47 -3.46 10.38
CA LEU A 21 -5.72 -2.22 9.63
C LEU A 21 -6.39 -2.48 8.28
N LEU A 22 -6.00 -3.55 7.56
CA LEU A 22 -6.58 -3.96 6.29
C LEU A 22 -8.05 -4.38 6.40
N SER A 23 -8.54 -4.73 7.60
CA SER A 23 -9.97 -4.97 7.83
C SER A 23 -10.85 -3.74 7.59
N HIS A 24 -10.27 -2.53 7.62
CA HIS A 24 -10.97 -1.30 7.23
C HIS A 24 -11.05 -1.08 5.71
N LEU A 25 -10.35 -1.91 4.93
CA LEU A 25 -10.33 -1.86 3.47
C LEU A 25 -11.20 -2.97 2.86
N THR A 26 -11.07 -4.20 3.37
CA THR A 26 -11.75 -5.39 2.83
C THR A 26 -11.81 -6.50 3.88
N SER A 27 -12.37 -7.66 3.52
CA SER A 27 -12.33 -8.86 4.35
C SER A 27 -10.90 -9.26 4.69
N ALA A 28 -10.58 -9.34 5.98
CA ALA A 28 -9.26 -9.66 6.51
C ALA A 28 -9.40 -10.64 7.70
N PRO A 29 -9.65 -11.93 7.44
CA PRO A 29 -9.80 -12.92 8.50
C PRO A 29 -8.50 -13.05 9.32
N ALA A 30 -8.64 -13.48 10.57
CA ALA A 30 -7.49 -13.66 11.44
C ALA A 30 -6.57 -14.76 10.90
N LEU A 31 -5.27 -14.49 10.92
CA LEU A 31 -4.20 -15.44 10.64
C LEU A 31 -3.36 -15.64 11.90
N THR A 32 -2.77 -16.82 12.02
CA THR A 32 -1.72 -17.12 13.00
C THR A 32 -0.45 -16.33 12.67
N GLN A 33 0.47 -16.22 13.64
CA GLN A 33 1.74 -15.53 13.43
C GLN A 33 2.59 -16.20 12.34
N GLU A 34 2.60 -17.54 12.30
CA GLU A 34 3.33 -18.31 11.29
C GLU A 34 2.78 -18.05 9.88
N GLU A 35 1.47 -18.07 9.70
CA GLU A 35 0.84 -17.77 8.41
C GLU A 35 1.14 -16.34 7.94
N LEU A 36 1.13 -15.36 8.85
CA LEU A 36 1.50 -13.98 8.56
C LEU A 36 2.93 -13.89 8.02
N GLU A 37 3.87 -14.55 8.69
CA GLU A 37 5.28 -14.59 8.29
C GLU A 37 5.47 -15.28 6.94
N GLN A 38 4.82 -16.41 6.72
CA GLN A 38 4.85 -17.12 5.43
C GLN A 38 4.27 -16.26 4.29
N VAL A 39 3.16 -15.54 4.51
CA VAL A 39 2.61 -14.59 3.54
C VAL A 39 3.59 -13.43 3.30
N HIS A 40 4.20 -12.89 4.35
CA HIS A 40 5.15 -11.80 4.24
C HIS A 40 6.37 -12.19 3.38
N VAL A 41 6.96 -13.36 3.62
CA VAL A 41 8.07 -13.89 2.82
C VAL A 41 7.66 -14.02 1.35
N ARG A 42 6.48 -14.59 1.05
CA ARG A 42 5.98 -14.70 -0.33
C ARG A 42 5.79 -13.33 -0.99
N ARG A 43 5.26 -12.34 -0.26
CA ARG A 43 5.11 -10.95 -0.75
C ARG A 43 6.46 -10.34 -1.10
N VAL A 44 7.45 -10.50 -0.22
CA VAL A 44 8.82 -9.96 -0.46
C VAL A 44 9.48 -10.62 -1.68
N LEU A 45 9.37 -11.95 -1.80
CA LEU A 45 9.91 -12.69 -2.96
C LEU A 45 9.23 -12.31 -4.28
N ALA A 46 7.94 -11.97 -4.23
CA ALA A 46 7.18 -11.46 -5.38
C ALA A 46 7.46 -9.98 -5.69
N GLY A 47 8.37 -9.32 -4.97
CA GLY A 47 8.73 -7.92 -5.21
C GLY A 47 7.75 -6.90 -4.63
N VAL A 48 6.84 -7.31 -3.74
CA VAL A 48 5.91 -6.39 -3.07
C VAL A 48 6.65 -5.60 -1.99
N ARG A 49 6.66 -4.28 -2.11
CA ARG A 49 7.19 -3.34 -1.11
C ARG A 49 6.03 -2.78 -0.31
N THR A 50 6.05 -2.91 1.01
CA THR A 50 4.97 -2.42 1.89
C THR A 50 5.51 -1.33 2.82
N ARG A 51 4.85 -0.18 2.84
CA ARG A 51 5.16 0.94 3.73
C ARG A 51 4.07 1.06 4.78
N VAL A 52 4.47 1.32 6.02
CA VAL A 52 3.58 1.55 7.15
C VAL A 52 3.76 2.95 7.72
N ALA A 53 2.67 3.55 8.16
CA ALA A 53 2.65 4.76 8.96
C ALA A 53 2.43 4.37 10.42
N VAL A 54 3.35 4.75 11.30
CA VAL A 54 3.35 4.33 12.71
C VAL A 54 3.50 5.53 13.64
N TYR A 55 2.81 5.51 14.78
CA TYR A 55 3.10 6.47 15.84
C TYR A 55 4.45 6.16 16.47
N SER A 56 5.36 7.14 16.53
CA SER A 56 6.71 6.98 17.07
C SER A 56 6.71 6.52 18.53
N THR A 57 5.74 7.00 19.32
CA THR A 57 5.66 6.72 20.76
C THR A 57 5.05 5.36 21.08
N THR A 58 3.98 4.97 20.40
CA THR A 58 3.22 3.73 20.72
C THR A 58 3.54 2.57 19.79
N GLN A 59 4.27 2.81 18.70
CA GLN A 59 4.49 1.85 17.61
C GLN A 59 3.19 1.31 16.97
N GLN A 60 2.06 1.97 17.20
CA GLN A 60 0.78 1.59 16.61
C GLN A 60 0.77 1.88 15.10
N ILE A 61 0.38 0.89 14.30
CA ILE A 61 0.18 1.03 12.85
C ILE A 61 -1.12 1.79 12.59
N VAL A 62 -1.04 2.91 11.86
CA VAL A 62 -2.18 3.78 11.54
C VAL A 62 -2.39 4.00 10.05
N GLY A 63 -1.47 3.51 9.22
CA GLY A 63 -1.59 3.52 7.78
C GLY A 63 -0.73 2.45 7.13
N THR A 64 -1.14 1.95 5.98
CA THR A 64 -0.33 1.07 5.13
C THR A 64 -0.62 1.32 3.66
N ALA A 65 0.37 1.06 2.81
CA ALA A 65 0.24 1.01 1.36
C ALA A 65 1.32 0.07 0.78
N SER A 66 1.02 -0.58 -0.34
CA SER A 66 1.94 -1.49 -1.02
C SER A 66 2.25 -1.04 -2.43
N LEU A 67 3.43 -1.41 -2.92
CA LEU A 67 3.87 -1.22 -4.30
C LEU A 67 4.35 -2.56 -4.87
N ILE A 68 3.81 -2.95 -6.00
CA ILE A 68 4.31 -4.06 -6.82
C ILE A 68 5.11 -3.46 -7.97
N VAL A 69 6.36 -3.88 -8.13
CA VAL A 69 7.22 -3.44 -9.24
C VAL A 69 7.19 -4.50 -10.33
N GLU A 70 6.65 -4.14 -11.48
CA GLU A 70 6.51 -5.04 -12.62
C GLU A 70 7.50 -4.64 -13.74
N PRO A 71 8.54 -5.45 -14.01
CA PRO A 71 9.42 -5.24 -15.15
C PRO A 71 8.67 -5.38 -16.48
N LYS A 72 8.99 -4.53 -17.46
CA LYS A 72 8.41 -4.61 -18.81
C LYS A 72 9.49 -4.80 -19.86
N LEU A 73 9.19 -5.54 -20.93
CA LEU A 73 10.02 -5.57 -22.14
C LEU A 73 9.89 -4.25 -22.94
N THR A 74 8.75 -3.56 -22.80
CA THR A 74 8.50 -2.26 -23.42
C THR A 74 9.21 -1.13 -22.67
N HIS A 75 9.18 0.08 -23.22
CA HIS A 75 9.80 1.28 -22.62
C HIS A 75 11.29 1.10 -22.28
N GLY A 76 12.00 0.26 -23.04
CA GLY A 76 13.43 0.00 -22.87
C GLY A 76 13.77 -0.78 -21.60
N GLY A 77 12.94 -1.73 -21.19
CA GLY A 77 13.22 -2.55 -20.01
C GLY A 77 12.81 -1.91 -18.68
N LYS A 78 12.13 -0.76 -18.72
CA LYS A 78 11.68 -0.04 -17.50
C LYS A 78 10.54 -0.76 -16.79
N CYS A 79 10.29 -0.37 -15.55
CA CYS A 79 9.26 -0.97 -14.71
C CYS A 79 7.96 -0.16 -14.70
N VAL A 80 6.86 -0.79 -14.28
CA VAL A 80 5.63 -0.14 -13.83
C VAL A 80 5.45 -0.41 -12.35
N GLY A 81 5.14 0.63 -11.58
CA GLY A 81 4.73 0.49 -10.19
C GLY A 81 3.22 0.38 -10.07
N HIS A 82 2.71 -0.61 -9.34
CA HIS A 82 1.28 -0.76 -9.04
C HIS A 82 1.08 -0.53 -7.55
N VAL A 83 0.38 0.54 -7.19
CA VAL A 83 0.05 0.85 -5.79
C VAL A 83 -1.22 0.12 -5.41
N GLU A 84 -1.14 -0.66 -4.34
CA GLU A 84 -2.20 -1.52 -3.81
C GLU A 84 -2.38 -1.32 -2.31
N ASP A 85 -3.47 -1.83 -1.75
CA ASP A 85 -3.69 -1.98 -0.30
C ASP A 85 -3.53 -0.65 0.50
N VAL A 86 -3.94 0.49 -0.07
CA VAL A 86 -3.84 1.80 0.59
C VAL A 86 -4.96 1.95 1.62
N VAL A 87 -4.60 2.05 2.91
CA VAL A 87 -5.57 2.26 3.98
C VAL A 87 -4.99 3.11 5.10
N THR A 88 -5.82 3.95 5.70
CA THR A 88 -5.53 4.73 6.90
C THR A 88 -6.61 4.44 7.95
N HIS A 89 -6.19 4.26 9.20
CA HIS A 89 -7.07 3.99 10.32
C HIS A 89 -8.16 5.09 10.39
N PRO A 90 -9.45 4.75 10.59
CA PRO A 90 -10.55 5.72 10.56
C PRO A 90 -10.31 6.98 11.40
N ASP A 91 -9.87 6.81 12.64
CA ASP A 91 -9.59 7.91 13.58
C ASP A 91 -8.37 8.77 13.21
N CYS A 92 -7.56 8.31 12.25
CA CYS A 92 -6.38 9.00 11.76
C CYS A 92 -6.57 9.58 10.34
N ARG A 93 -7.77 9.47 9.76
CA ARG A 93 -8.10 10.05 8.46
C ARG A 93 -8.08 11.58 8.51
N GLY A 94 -7.87 12.22 7.36
CA GLY A 94 -7.78 13.68 7.24
C GLY A 94 -6.43 14.27 7.66
N GLN A 95 -5.51 13.49 8.23
CA GLN A 95 -4.19 13.94 8.69
C GLN A 95 -3.08 13.83 7.62
N GLY A 96 -3.43 13.53 6.37
CA GLY A 96 -2.48 13.42 5.25
C GLY A 96 -1.67 12.11 5.18
N ILE A 97 -1.85 11.18 6.12
CA ILE A 97 -1.12 9.89 6.22
C ILE A 97 -1.07 9.14 4.88
N GLY A 98 -2.22 8.94 4.25
CA GLY A 98 -2.28 8.23 2.97
C GLY A 98 -1.49 8.92 1.86
N ARG A 99 -1.41 10.26 1.85
CA ARG A 99 -0.58 11.00 0.87
C ARG A 99 0.91 10.80 1.16
N TYR A 100 1.34 10.81 2.41
CA TYR A 100 2.74 10.53 2.76
C TYR A 100 3.15 9.10 2.39
N LEU A 101 2.25 8.12 2.57
CA LEU A 101 2.47 6.75 2.10
C LEU A 101 2.62 6.70 0.58
N LEU A 102 1.72 7.34 -0.17
CA LEU A 102 1.78 7.40 -1.64
C LEU A 102 3.09 8.05 -2.13
N SER A 103 3.47 9.20 -1.55
CA SER A 103 4.74 9.86 -1.88
C SER A 103 5.94 8.95 -1.64
N SER A 104 5.98 8.26 -0.49
CA SER A 104 7.04 7.30 -0.19
C SER A 104 7.10 6.14 -1.19
N LEU A 105 5.95 5.61 -1.65
CA LEU A 105 5.93 4.56 -2.67
C LEU A 105 6.34 5.07 -4.06
N VAL A 106 6.03 6.33 -4.41
CA VAL A 106 6.48 6.94 -5.67
C VAL A 106 8.00 7.10 -5.68
N GLU A 107 8.62 7.48 -4.56
CA GLU A 107 10.08 7.51 -4.41
C GLU A 107 10.70 6.11 -4.62
N VAL A 108 10.11 5.08 -3.99
CA VAL A 108 10.54 3.69 -4.18
C VAL A 108 10.41 3.27 -5.66
N ALA A 109 9.28 3.58 -6.31
CA ALA A 109 9.07 3.28 -7.72
C ALA A 109 10.10 3.96 -8.62
N SER A 110 10.42 5.23 -8.34
CA SER A 110 11.46 5.97 -9.05
C SER A 110 12.83 5.31 -8.90
N ALA A 111 13.19 4.89 -7.68
CA ALA A 111 14.44 4.16 -7.43
C ALA A 111 14.49 2.79 -8.14
N CYS A 112 13.34 2.16 -8.38
CA CYS A 112 13.22 0.92 -9.16
C CYS A 112 13.13 1.13 -10.68
N ASN A 113 13.44 2.33 -11.19
CA ASN A 113 13.40 2.68 -12.61
C ASN A 113 12.00 2.48 -13.22
N CYS A 114 10.94 2.74 -12.44
CA CYS A 114 9.58 2.77 -12.98
C CYS A 114 9.38 4.01 -13.85
N TYR A 115 8.77 3.84 -15.02
CA TYR A 115 8.39 4.99 -15.88
C TYR A 115 6.99 5.55 -15.55
N LYS A 116 6.18 4.77 -14.83
CA LYS A 116 4.88 5.21 -14.31
C LYS A 116 4.51 4.44 -13.04
N VAL A 117 3.61 5.02 -12.26
CA VAL A 117 2.91 4.38 -11.15
C VAL A 117 1.41 4.43 -11.44
N VAL A 118 0.71 3.33 -11.22
CA VAL A 118 -0.74 3.19 -11.43
C VAL A 118 -1.41 2.64 -10.16
N LEU A 119 -2.71 2.89 -10.04
CA LEU A 119 -3.56 2.36 -8.99
C LEU A 119 -5.01 2.37 -9.48
N ASP A 120 -5.83 1.53 -8.86
CA ASP A 120 -7.27 1.55 -9.02
C ASP A 120 -7.94 2.16 -7.79
N CYS A 121 -9.02 2.92 -8.00
CA CYS A 121 -9.79 3.49 -6.90
C CYS A 121 -11.27 3.62 -7.28
N ARG A 122 -12.11 3.73 -6.25
CA ARG A 122 -13.52 4.08 -6.39
C ARG A 122 -13.66 5.51 -6.91
N ASP A 123 -14.76 5.82 -7.57
CA ASP A 123 -15.01 7.16 -8.13
C ASP A 123 -14.97 8.27 -7.07
N ASP A 124 -15.43 8.00 -5.84
CA ASP A 124 -15.40 8.96 -4.72
C ASP A 124 -13.98 9.30 -4.22
N MET A 125 -12.97 8.51 -4.62
CA MET A 125 -11.58 8.71 -4.25
C MET A 125 -10.74 9.38 -5.36
N VAL A 126 -11.31 9.62 -6.54
CA VAL A 126 -10.58 10.20 -7.69
C VAL A 126 -9.96 11.56 -7.32
N ASP A 127 -10.71 12.44 -6.66
CA ASP A 127 -10.21 13.75 -6.22
C ASP A 127 -9.07 13.63 -5.19
N TYR A 128 -9.16 12.64 -4.30
CA TYR A 128 -8.14 12.39 -3.31
C TYR A 128 -6.80 12.00 -3.97
N TYR A 129 -6.82 11.06 -4.92
CA TYR A 129 -5.62 10.63 -5.65
C TYR A 129 -5.13 11.70 -6.64
N SER A 130 -6.04 12.49 -7.23
CA SER A 130 -5.67 13.61 -8.10
C SER A 130 -4.86 14.66 -7.35
N LYS A 131 -5.22 14.97 -6.10
CA LYS A 131 -4.44 15.85 -5.21
C LYS A 131 -3.09 15.24 -4.78
N ALA A 132 -2.86 13.95 -5.03
CA ALA A 132 -1.57 13.27 -4.84
C ALA A 132 -0.76 13.16 -6.14
N GLY A 133 -1.20 13.79 -7.24
CA GLY A 133 -0.49 13.83 -8.52
C GLY A 133 -0.90 12.75 -9.53
N PHE A 134 -1.87 11.88 -9.19
CA PHE A 134 -2.43 10.92 -10.12
C PHE A 134 -3.45 11.58 -11.05
N ARG A 135 -3.82 10.90 -12.13
CA ARG A 135 -4.92 11.32 -13.01
C ARG A 135 -5.69 10.09 -13.47
N LYS A 136 -7.00 10.25 -13.73
CA LYS A 136 -7.82 9.19 -14.33
C LYS A 136 -7.33 8.92 -15.75
N CYS A 137 -7.04 7.65 -16.06
CA CYS A 137 -6.48 7.22 -17.35
C CYS A 137 -7.33 6.14 -18.00
N GLU A 138 -7.27 4.92 -17.48
CA GLU A 138 -7.89 3.71 -18.04
C GLU A 138 -8.94 3.14 -17.06
N ASN A 139 -9.65 2.08 -17.49
CA ASN A 139 -10.67 1.42 -16.68
C ASN A 139 -10.13 0.17 -15.99
N GLN A 140 -10.47 -0.02 -14.72
CA GLN A 140 -10.29 -1.31 -14.04
C GLN A 140 -11.35 -2.30 -14.56
N MET A 141 -10.92 -3.50 -14.93
CA MET A 141 -11.80 -4.61 -15.27
C MET A 141 -11.56 -5.76 -14.28
N ARG A 142 -12.62 -6.36 -13.73
CA ARG A 142 -12.54 -7.42 -12.73
C ARG A 142 -13.34 -8.65 -13.15
N MET A 143 -12.71 -9.82 -13.12
CA MET A 143 -13.35 -11.13 -13.24
C MET A 143 -13.13 -11.91 -11.93
N ASN A 144 -14.20 -12.39 -11.30
CA ASN A 144 -14.08 -13.23 -10.11
C ASN A 144 -13.83 -14.68 -10.55
N ILE A 145 -12.67 -15.24 -10.16
CA ILE A 145 -12.31 -16.64 -10.47
C ILE A 145 -13.03 -17.62 -9.54
N SER A 146 -13.26 -17.23 -8.28
CA SER A 146 -14.02 -17.98 -7.28
C SER A 146 -14.97 -17.04 -6.50
N PRO A 147 -16.07 -17.54 -5.93
CA PRO A 147 -16.88 -16.77 -4.99
C PRO A 147 -16.04 -16.35 -3.79
N GLN A 148 -16.23 -15.10 -3.33
CA GLN A 148 -15.65 -14.59 -2.08
C GLN A 148 -16.52 -14.94 -0.89
#